data_AF-A0A8J5H499-F1
#
_entry.id   AF-A0A8J5H499-F1
#
_cell.length_a   1.000
_cell.length_b   1.000
_cell.length_c   1.000
_cell.angle_alpha   90.00
_cell.angle_beta   90.00
_cell.angle_gamma   90.00
#
_symmetry.space_group_name_H-M   'P 1'
#
loop_
_entity.id
_entity.type
_entity.pdbx_description
1 polymer ?
#
loop_
_entity_poly.entity_id
_entity_poly.type
_entity_poly.pdbx_seq_one_letter_code
_entity_poly.pdbx_strand_id
1 'polypeptide(L)'
;MLVSLTHSVEQAMGSDRMERMLEEAFQIHGKDRKGRKILLIVGKFFPAKELMAGGGEAALRSFLERRVLPELQVGTTGFVVVYMHTGVERSENFPGVAALRSAYESLPVAVRDGICAVYFLHPGLQARLFFATFGRFVFSAG
;
A
#
# COMPACT_ATOMS: atom_id res chain seq x y z
N MET A 1 13.10 6.65 -35.37
CA MET A 1 12.23 5.45 -35.22
C MET A 1 12.77 4.46 -34.20
N LEU A 2 14.00 3.94 -34.37
CA LEU A 2 14.60 2.97 -33.42
C LEU A 2 14.70 3.47 -31.97
N VAL A 3 15.07 4.75 -31.76
CA VAL A 3 15.20 5.34 -30.41
C VAL A 3 13.85 5.51 -29.68
N SER A 4 12.76 5.79 -30.41
CA SER A 4 11.41 5.84 -29.82
C SER A 4 10.89 4.45 -29.47
N LEU A 5 11.22 3.44 -30.28
CA LEU A 5 10.84 2.05 -30.00
C LEU A 5 11.56 1.51 -28.76
N THR A 6 12.86 1.76 -28.60
CA THR A 6 13.60 1.35 -27.39
C THR A 6 13.08 2.04 -26.13
N HIS A 7 12.76 3.34 -26.22
CA HIS A 7 12.23 4.07 -25.06
C HIS A 7 10.82 3.60 -24.66
N SER A 8 9.96 3.29 -25.62
CA SER A 8 8.63 2.71 -25.36
C SER A 8 8.69 1.30 -24.78
N VAL A 9 9.64 0.47 -25.21
CA VAL A 9 9.83 -0.88 -24.68
C VAL A 9 10.38 -0.84 -23.24
N GLU A 10 11.35 0.05 -22.96
CA GLU A 10 11.86 0.25 -21.59
C GLU A 10 10.79 0.78 -20.64
N GLN A 11 9.94 1.72 -21.10
CA GLN A 11 8.82 2.22 -20.28
C GLN A 11 7.77 1.14 -19.99
N ALA A 12 7.42 0.32 -20.99
CA ALA A 12 6.47 -0.78 -20.80
C ALA A 12 7.02 -1.84 -19.82
N MET A 13 8.30 -2.23 -19.97
CA MET A 13 8.95 -3.16 -19.05
C MET A 13 9.07 -2.60 -17.62
N GLY A 14 9.31 -1.30 -17.47
CA GLY A 14 9.30 -0.62 -16.17
C GLY A 14 7.94 -0.66 -15.50
N SER A 15 6.86 -0.45 -16.25
CA SER A 15 5.48 -0.53 -15.77
C SER A 15 5.11 -1.96 -15.33
N ASP A 16 5.41 -2.96 -16.16
CA ASP A 16 5.12 -4.36 -15.83
C ASP A 16 5.89 -4.84 -14.60
N ARG A 17 7.16 -4.42 -14.47
CA ARG A 17 7.97 -4.73 -13.28
C ARG A 17 7.37 -4.09 -12.03
N MET A 18 6.99 -2.83 -12.09
CA MET A 18 6.35 -2.13 -10.98
C MET A 18 5.04 -2.81 -10.58
N GLU A 19 4.19 -3.16 -11.54
CA GLU A 19 2.91 -3.81 -11.27
C GLU A 19 3.11 -5.14 -10.52
N ARG A 20 4.08 -5.97 -10.91
CA ARG A 20 4.41 -7.21 -10.19
C ARG A 20 4.87 -6.97 -8.76
N MET A 21 5.74 -5.97 -8.54
CA MET A 21 6.20 -5.62 -7.18
C MET A 21 5.02 -5.19 -6.29
N LEU A 22 4.06 -4.46 -6.85
CA LEU A 22 2.85 -4.06 -6.15
C LEU A 22 1.91 -5.24 -5.88
N GLU A 23 1.78 -6.21 -6.79
CA GLU A 23 1.01 -7.44 -6.55
C GLU A 23 1.62 -8.31 -5.43
N GLU A 24 2.95 -8.37 -5.33
CA GLU A 24 3.62 -9.08 -4.23
C GLU A 24 3.40 -8.36 -2.89
N ALA A 25 3.41 -7.03 -2.90
CA ALA A 25 3.24 -6.21 -1.71
C ALA A 25 1.78 -6.10 -1.24
N PHE A 26 0.80 -6.10 -2.15
CA PHE A 26 -0.62 -5.91 -1.85
C PHE A 26 -1.45 -7.12 -2.28
N GLN A 27 -1.98 -7.84 -1.29
CA GLN A 27 -2.70 -9.08 -1.51
C GLN A 27 -4.07 -9.03 -0.84
N ILE A 28 -5.11 -9.52 -1.50
CA ILE A 28 -6.43 -9.69 -0.88
C ILE A 28 -6.52 -11.12 -0.37
N HIS A 29 -6.67 -11.27 0.94
CA HIS A 29 -6.50 -12.55 1.62
C HIS A 29 -7.75 -12.96 2.40
N GLY A 30 -8.67 -13.63 1.73
CA GLY A 30 -9.86 -14.20 2.37
C GLY A 30 -10.72 -13.16 3.09
N LYS A 31 -11.35 -13.57 4.20
CA LYS A 31 -12.26 -12.76 5.00
C LYS A 31 -12.00 -12.96 6.49
N ASP A 32 -12.23 -11.92 7.28
CA ASP A 32 -12.19 -12.01 8.73
C ASP A 32 -13.43 -12.72 9.31
N ARG A 33 -13.49 -12.87 10.64
CA ARG A 33 -14.64 -13.52 11.32
C ARG A 33 -15.98 -12.83 11.09
N LYS A 34 -15.98 -11.55 10.68
CA LYS A 34 -17.20 -10.77 10.37
C LYS A 34 -17.51 -10.77 8.87
N GLY A 35 -16.79 -11.55 8.07
CA GLY A 35 -16.97 -11.64 6.63
C GLY A 35 -16.37 -10.47 5.84
N ARG A 36 -15.58 -9.60 6.48
CA ARG A 36 -14.94 -8.45 5.84
C ARG A 36 -13.68 -8.91 5.10
N LYS A 37 -13.44 -8.39 3.90
CA LYS A 37 -12.22 -8.71 3.15
C LYS A 37 -10.99 -8.22 3.90
N ILE A 38 -9.88 -8.95 3.76
CA ILE A 38 -8.61 -8.57 4.36
C ILE A 38 -7.66 -8.14 3.25
N LEU A 39 -7.22 -6.89 3.29
CA LEU A 39 -6.07 -6.42 2.53
C LEU A 39 -4.80 -6.70 3.33
N LEU A 40 -3.99 -7.64 2.87
CA LEU A 40 -2.66 -7.91 3.40
C LEU A 40 -1.64 -7.05 2.65
N ILE A 41 -0.89 -6.25 3.39
CA ILE A 41 0.24 -5.47 2.90
C ILE A 41 1.52 -6.09 3.46
N VAL A 42 2.36 -6.64 2.58
CA VAL A 42 3.63 -7.29 2.95
C VAL A 42 4.76 -6.27 2.84
N GLY A 43 5.14 -5.67 3.97
CA GLY A 43 6.12 -4.59 4.00
C GLY A 43 7.49 -4.96 3.41
N LYS A 44 7.94 -6.21 3.57
CA LYS A 44 9.21 -6.70 2.99
C LYS A 44 9.30 -6.50 1.47
N PHE A 45 8.17 -6.66 0.77
CA PHE A 45 8.08 -6.57 -0.69
C PHE A 45 7.66 -5.17 -1.17
N PHE A 46 7.43 -4.23 -0.25
CA PHE A 46 6.96 -2.90 -0.61
C PHE A 46 8.06 -2.12 -1.35
N PRO A 47 7.84 -1.68 -2.60
CA PRO A 47 8.87 -1.09 -3.45
C PRO A 47 9.08 0.41 -3.14
N ALA A 48 9.48 0.74 -1.90
CA ALA A 48 9.56 2.14 -1.47
C ALA A 48 10.53 2.96 -2.33
N LYS A 49 11.72 2.45 -2.65
CA LYS A 49 12.71 3.15 -3.48
C LYS A 49 12.17 3.48 -4.87
N GLU A 50 11.56 2.49 -5.52
CA GLU A 50 11.00 2.66 -6.86
C GLU A 50 9.77 3.56 -6.87
N LEU A 51 8.98 3.57 -5.79
CA LEU A 51 7.83 4.46 -5.65
C LEU A 51 8.22 5.92 -5.38
N MET A 52 9.35 6.12 -4.69
CA MET A 52 9.90 7.45 -4.40
C MET A 52 10.73 8.01 -5.56
N ALA A 53 11.19 7.14 -6.48
CA ALA A 53 11.69 7.56 -7.77
C ALA A 53 10.54 8.13 -8.62
N GLY A 54 10.78 9.24 -9.33
CA GLY A 54 9.73 10.04 -9.98
C GLY A 54 8.73 9.21 -10.79
N GLY A 55 7.43 9.44 -10.55
CA GLY A 55 6.30 8.77 -11.24
C GLY A 55 5.71 7.56 -10.51
N GLY A 56 6.38 7.04 -9.46
CA GLY A 56 5.93 5.87 -8.73
C GLY A 56 4.58 6.03 -7.99
N GLU A 57 4.30 7.21 -7.43
CA GLU A 57 3.03 7.49 -6.76
C GLU A 57 1.81 7.32 -7.69
N ALA A 58 1.92 7.80 -8.94
CA ALA A 58 0.86 7.65 -9.93
C ALA A 58 0.64 6.17 -10.31
N ALA A 59 1.72 5.39 -10.40
CA ALA A 59 1.65 3.95 -10.65
C ALA A 59 0.98 3.21 -9.48
N LEU A 60 1.36 3.51 -8.23
CA LEU A 60 0.71 2.95 -7.04
C LEU A 60 -0.78 3.29 -7.01
N ARG A 61 -1.13 4.56 -7.24
CA ARG A 61 -2.52 5.02 -7.26
C ARG A 61 -3.33 4.27 -8.31
N SER A 62 -2.83 4.21 -9.55
CA SER A 62 -3.48 3.50 -10.65
C SER A 62 -3.65 2.01 -10.34
N PHE A 63 -2.64 1.38 -9.75
CA PHE A 63 -2.71 -0.02 -9.33
C PHE A 63 -3.81 -0.24 -8.27
N LEU A 64 -3.84 0.60 -7.23
CA LEU A 64 -4.84 0.50 -6.16
C LEU A 64 -6.25 0.67 -6.75
N GLU A 65 -6.47 1.69 -7.57
CA GLU A 65 -7.77 1.97 -8.21
C GLU A 65 -8.24 0.85 -9.15
N ARG A 66 -7.34 0.22 -9.91
CA ARG A 66 -7.69 -0.83 -10.88
C ARG A 66 -7.81 -2.22 -10.28
N ARG A 67 -6.95 -2.55 -9.31
CA ARG A 67 -6.77 -3.94 -8.83
C ARG A 67 -7.28 -4.14 -7.41
N VAL A 68 -7.00 -3.21 -6.51
CA VAL A 68 -7.26 -3.41 -5.07
C VAL A 68 -8.66 -2.92 -4.67
N LEU A 69 -8.97 -1.66 -4.98
CA LEU A 69 -10.22 -1.03 -4.54
C LEU A 69 -11.49 -1.70 -5.07
N PRO A 70 -11.58 -2.08 -6.36
CA PRO A 70 -12.78 -2.76 -6.87
C PRO A 70 -13.03 -4.06 -6.11
N GLU A 71 -11.98 -4.83 -5.86
CA GLU A 71 -12.11 -6.05 -5.09
C GLU A 71 -12.53 -5.78 -3.63
N LEU A 72 -12.05 -4.74 -2.97
CA LEU A 72 -12.45 -4.44 -1.59
C LEU A 72 -13.91 -3.96 -1.45
N GLN A 73 -14.42 -3.27 -2.46
CA GLN A 73 -15.76 -2.66 -2.45
C GLN A 73 -16.89 -3.63 -2.87
N VAL A 74 -16.57 -4.75 -3.53
CA VAL A 74 -17.59 -5.71 -3.98
C VAL A 74 -18.26 -6.42 -2.80
N GLY A 75 -19.51 -6.05 -2.52
CA GLY A 75 -20.42 -6.77 -1.63
C GLY A 75 -20.02 -6.77 -0.15
N THR A 76 -19.31 -5.74 0.33
CA THR A 76 -18.80 -5.68 1.71
C THR A 76 -19.35 -4.49 2.49
N THR A 77 -19.41 -4.64 3.81
CA THR A 77 -19.67 -3.55 4.78
C THR A 77 -18.39 -2.81 5.19
N GLY A 78 -17.31 -2.97 4.40
CA GLY A 78 -15.96 -2.52 4.72
C GLY A 78 -14.94 -3.67 4.69
N PHE A 79 -13.68 -3.32 4.92
CA PHE A 79 -12.54 -4.22 4.88
C PHE A 79 -11.56 -3.95 6.03
N VAL A 80 -10.65 -4.88 6.24
CA VAL A 80 -9.59 -4.80 7.24
C VAL A 80 -8.25 -4.75 6.52
N VAL A 81 -7.32 -3.95 7.05
CA VAL A 81 -5.94 -3.93 6.56
C VAL A 81 -5.06 -4.67 7.56
N VAL A 82 -4.21 -5.58 7.08
CA VAL A 82 -3.16 -6.24 7.85
C VAL A 82 -1.84 -5.84 7.23
N TYR A 83 -1.02 -5.10 7.97
CA TYR A 83 0.32 -4.74 7.55
C TYR A 83 1.34 -5.64 8.24
N MET A 84 2.02 -6.48 7.45
CA MET A 84 3.08 -7.34 7.92
C MET A 84 4.42 -6.60 7.86
N HIS A 85 4.96 -6.28 9.04
CA HIS A 85 6.19 -5.51 9.17
C HIS A 85 7.46 -6.38 9.25
N THR A 86 7.34 -7.71 9.14
CA THR A 86 8.49 -8.62 9.12
C THR A 86 9.45 -8.25 7.98
N GLY A 87 10.74 -8.05 8.27
CA GLY A 87 11.77 -7.77 7.25
C GLY A 87 11.67 -6.39 6.61
N VAL A 88 10.98 -5.43 7.27
CA VAL A 88 10.96 -4.04 6.83
C VAL A 88 12.22 -3.33 7.32
N GLU A 89 12.94 -2.73 6.38
CA GLU A 89 14.12 -1.91 6.59
C GLU A 89 13.81 -0.46 6.20
N ARG A 90 14.05 0.46 7.13
CA ARG A 90 13.62 1.86 6.99
C ARG A 90 14.22 2.57 5.77
N SER A 91 15.44 2.23 5.39
CA SER A 91 16.16 2.81 4.24
C SER A 91 15.82 2.15 2.90
N GLU A 92 15.15 1.00 2.92
CA GLU A 92 14.97 0.16 1.74
C GLU A 92 13.50 0.11 1.29
N ASN A 93 12.62 -0.42 2.14
CA ASN A 93 11.25 -0.80 1.76
C ASN A 93 10.18 -0.11 2.63
N PHE A 94 10.58 0.89 3.42
CA PHE A 94 9.65 1.71 4.18
C PHE A 94 9.50 3.11 3.57
N PRO A 95 8.30 3.51 3.11
CA PRO A 95 8.09 4.82 2.49
C PRO A 95 8.17 5.99 3.48
N GLY A 96 8.21 5.72 4.78
CA GLY A 96 8.21 6.74 5.81
C GLY A 96 6.80 7.17 6.22
N VAL A 97 6.77 7.89 7.35
CA VAL A 97 5.54 8.30 8.04
C VAL A 97 4.70 9.27 7.22
N ALA A 98 5.36 10.29 6.66
CA ALA A 98 4.72 11.35 5.91
C ALA A 98 4.08 10.79 4.63
N ALA A 99 4.77 9.89 3.94
CA ALA A 99 4.25 9.22 2.77
C ALA A 99 3.03 8.34 3.11
N LEU A 100 3.06 7.58 4.21
CA LEU A 100 1.91 6.79 4.65
C LEU A 100 0.70 7.67 5.00
N ARG A 101 0.92 8.79 5.69
CA ARG A 101 -0.14 9.77 6.00
C ARG A 101 -0.70 10.37 4.70
N SER A 102 0.16 10.85 3.81
CA SER A 102 -0.24 11.44 2.53
C SER A 102 -1.04 10.46 1.69
N ALA A 103 -0.62 9.19 1.66
CA ALA A 103 -1.34 8.13 0.97
C ALA A 103 -2.72 7.88 1.60
N TYR A 104 -2.84 7.86 2.93
CA TYR A 104 -4.13 7.72 3.60
C TYR A 104 -5.06 8.92 3.34
N GLU A 105 -4.53 10.14 3.35
CA GLU A 105 -5.28 11.37 3.10
C GLU A 105 -5.74 11.48 1.64
N SER A 106 -4.96 10.96 0.69
CA SER A 106 -5.31 10.98 -0.74
C SER A 106 -6.34 9.91 -1.16
N LEU A 107 -6.65 8.95 -0.27
CA LEU A 107 -7.69 7.96 -0.54
C LEU A 107 -9.06 8.64 -0.69
N PRO A 108 -9.90 8.19 -1.66
CA PRO A 108 -11.29 8.60 -1.73
C PRO A 108 -12.01 8.34 -0.40
N VAL A 109 -12.89 9.27 0.01
CA VAL A 109 -13.62 9.20 1.30
C VAL A 109 -14.31 7.85 1.48
N ALA A 110 -14.99 7.35 0.44
CA ALA A 110 -15.68 6.05 0.48
C ALA A 110 -14.74 4.86 0.77
N VAL A 111 -13.48 4.92 0.32
CA VAL A 111 -12.48 3.87 0.61
C VAL A 111 -12.04 3.97 2.06
N ARG A 112 -11.74 5.20 2.51
CA ARG A 112 -11.26 5.46 3.86
C ARG A 112 -12.30 5.05 4.91
N ASP A 113 -13.56 5.40 4.68
CA ASP A 113 -14.68 5.04 5.56
C ASP A 113 -14.95 3.53 5.56
N GLY A 114 -14.53 2.82 4.49
CA GLY A 114 -14.57 1.36 4.41
C GLY A 114 -13.50 0.65 5.24
N ILE A 115 -12.45 1.35 5.72
CA ILE A 115 -11.40 0.76 6.55
C ILE A 115 -11.94 0.57 7.97
N CYS A 116 -12.23 -0.67 8.33
CA CYS A 116 -12.77 -0.98 9.65
C CYS A 116 -11.71 -1.14 10.74
N ALA A 117 -10.50 -1.61 10.37
CA ALA A 117 -9.39 -1.83 11.30
C ALA A 117 -8.08 -1.96 10.52
N VAL A 118 -6.97 -1.58 11.18
CA VAL A 118 -5.61 -1.78 10.70
C VAL A 118 -4.82 -2.55 11.75
N TYR A 119 -4.32 -3.74 11.38
CA TYR A 119 -3.51 -4.58 12.25
C TYR A 119 -2.04 -4.55 11.81
N PHE A 120 -1.13 -4.47 12.78
CA PHE A 120 0.31 -4.51 12.55
C PHE A 120 0.87 -5.84 13.04
N LEU A 121 1.38 -6.68 12.12
CA LEU A 121 1.96 -7.98 12.44
C LEU A 121 3.49 -7.88 12.52
N HIS A 122 4.07 -8.45 13.58
CA HIS A 122 5.50 -8.43 13.89
C HIS A 122 6.15 -7.03 13.84
N PRO A 123 5.56 -5.99 14.48
CA PRO A 123 6.24 -4.71 14.56
C PRO A 123 7.50 -4.86 15.43
N GLY A 124 8.67 -4.55 14.87
CA GLY A 124 9.91 -4.43 15.65
C GLY A 124 9.80 -3.33 16.71
N LEU A 125 10.74 -3.23 17.64
CA LEU A 125 10.68 -2.25 18.73
C LEU A 125 10.55 -0.81 18.21
N GLN A 126 11.34 -0.43 17.21
CA GLN A 126 11.25 0.89 16.57
C GLN A 126 9.90 1.11 15.88
N ALA A 127 9.37 0.08 15.22
CA ALA A 127 8.06 0.14 14.57
C ALA A 127 6.93 0.30 15.60
N ARG A 128 7.03 -0.36 16.76
CA ARG A 128 6.05 -0.21 17.84
C ARG A 128 6.01 1.20 18.40
N LEU A 129 7.18 1.81 18.67
CA LEU A 129 7.23 3.22 19.07
C LEU A 129 6.68 4.13 17.96
N PHE A 130 7.03 3.83 16.70
CA PHE A 130 6.52 4.56 15.56
C PHE A 130 4.99 4.48 15.47
N PHE A 131 4.37 3.30 15.52
CA PHE A 131 2.92 3.13 15.45
C PHE A 131 2.19 3.71 16.66
N ALA A 132 2.77 3.67 17.86
CA ALA A 132 2.22 4.34 19.03
C ALA A 132 2.12 5.87 18.82
N THR A 133 3.08 6.44 18.09
CA THR A 133 3.09 7.87 17.76
C THR A 133 2.22 8.18 16.53
N PHE A 134 2.29 7.36 15.48
CA PHE A 134 1.51 7.50 14.25
C PHE A 134 0.02 7.32 14.49
N GLY A 135 -0.37 6.39 15.37
CA GLY A 135 -1.76 6.23 15.80
C GLY A 135 -2.29 7.53 16.38
N ARG A 136 -1.51 8.26 17.19
CA ARG A 136 -1.91 9.59 17.65
C ARG A 136 -2.05 10.55 16.47
N PHE A 137 -1.10 10.58 15.54
CA PHE A 137 -1.16 11.51 14.41
C PHE A 137 -2.26 11.24 13.38
N VAL A 138 -2.66 9.99 13.16
CA VAL A 138 -3.74 9.63 12.21
C VAL A 138 -5.11 9.64 12.90
N PHE A 139 -5.18 9.27 14.17
CA PHE A 139 -6.44 9.24 14.94
C PHE A 139 -6.69 10.48 15.82
N SER A 140 -5.77 11.46 15.91
CA SER A 140 -6.00 12.74 16.61
C SER A 140 -6.51 13.86 15.70
N ALA A 141 -6.88 13.56 14.45
CA ALA A 141 -7.73 14.43 13.67
C ALA A 141 -9.19 14.14 14.07
N GLY A 142 -9.54 14.55 15.30
CA GLY A 142 -10.88 14.54 15.86
C GLY A 142 -11.11 15.87 16.53
#